data_AF-A0A1V9YBW0-F1
#
_entry.id   AF-A0A1V9YBW0-F1
#
_cell.length_a   1.000
_cell.length_b   1.000
_cell.length_c   1.000
_cell.angle_alpha   90.00
_cell.angle_beta   90.00
_cell.angle_gamma   90.00
#
_symmetry.space_group_name_H-M   'P 1'
#
loop_
_entity.id
_entity.type
_entity.pdbx_description
1 polymer ?
#
loop_
_entity_poly.entity_id
_entity_poly.type
_entity_poly.pdbx_seq_one_letter_code
_entity_poly.pdbx_strand_id
1 'polypeptide(L)' 'MFNHDNYVNWFQCLLDQIDDMGKTGVIIALDNASYHKGLPDDTFKGTWSKARLVEACELFGIAASISDYKTQI' A
#
# COMPACT_ATOMS: atom_id res chain seq x y z
N MET A 1 10.69 -3.62 2.61
CA MET A 1 9.61 -2.62 2.69
C MET A 1 8.58 -3.16 3.65
N PHE A 2 8.17 -2.36 4.63
CA PHE A 2 7.09 -2.73 5.53
C PHE A 2 5.79 -2.77 4.71
N ASN A 3 5.15 -3.94 4.63
CA ASN A 3 3.94 -4.17 3.85
C ASN A 3 2.79 -4.56 4.80
N HIS A 4 1.61 -4.80 4.25
CA HIS A 4 0.44 -5.15 5.03
C HIS A 4 0.66 -6.39 5.91
N ASP A 5 1.17 -7.48 5.34
CA ASP A 5 1.37 -8.74 6.08
C ASP A 5 2.40 -8.59 7.21
N ASN A 6 3.48 -7.85 6.96
CA ASN A 6 4.47 -7.53 7.99
C ASN A 6 3.85 -6.70 9.11
N TYR A 7 2.97 -5.75 8.80
CA TYR A 7 2.25 -4.97 9.79
C TYR A 7 1.33 -5.83 10.63
N VAL A 8 0.51 -6.69 10.00
CA VAL A 8 -0.44 -7.57 10.70
C VAL A 8 0.30 -8.50 11.65
N ASN A 9 1.36 -9.17 11.18
CA ASN A 9 2.16 -10.07 12.00
C ASN A 9 2.83 -9.33 13.16
N TRP A 10 3.41 -8.16 12.91
CA TRP A 10 4.02 -7.34 13.95
C TRP A 10 3.00 -6.86 14.99
N PHE A 11 1.82 -6.42 14.55
CA PHE A 11 0.78 -5.91 15.43
C PHE A 11 0.20 -7.03 16.30
N GLN A 12 0.04 -8.24 15.76
CA GLN A 12 -0.35 -9.41 16.55
C GLN A 12 0.66 -9.69 17.67
N CYS A 13 1.96 -9.73 17.37
CA CYS A 13 3.00 -9.92 18.39
C CYS A 13 2.97 -8.83 19.48
N LEU A 14 2.65 -7.58 19.13
CA LEU A 14 2.47 -6.50 20.10
C LEU A 14 1.28 -6.77 21.03
N LEU A 15 0.15 -7.21 20.49
CA LEU A 15 -1.04 -7.52 21.28
C LEU A 15 -0.81 -8.70 22.22
N ASP A 16 -0.14 -9.76 21.74
CA ASP A 16 0.21 -10.93 22.55
C ASP A 16 1.10 -10.53 23.74
N GLN A 17 2.08 -9.65 23.52
CA GLN A 17 2.94 -9.15 24.60
C GLN A 17 2.18 -8.29 25.62
N ILE A 18 1.22 -7.48 25.18
CA ILE A 18 0.38 -6.68 26.08
C ILE A 18 -0.47 -7.59 26.97
N ASP A 19 -1.00 -8.68 26.39
CA ASP A 19 -1.80 -9.68 27.10
C ASP A 19 -0.95 -10.48 28.11
N ASP A 20 0.24 -10.94 27.70
CA ASP A 20 1.21 -11.61 28.58
C ASP A 20 1.61 -10.75 29.78
N MET A 21 1.63 -9.42 29.61
CA MET A 21 1.90 -8.45 30.69
C MET A 21 0.67 -8.17 31.58
N GLY A 22 -0.51 -8.73 31.27
CA GLY A 22 -1.76 -8.50 31.96
C GLY A 22 -2.25 -7.05 31.89
N LYS A 23 -1.87 -6.31 30.84
CA LYS A 23 -2.21 -4.88 30.70
C LYS A 23 -3.54 -4.73 29.98
N THR A 24 -4.45 -3.98 30.59
CA THR A 24 -5.75 -3.64 30.03
C THR A 24 -5.90 -2.12 29.91
N GLY A 25 -6.77 -1.65 29.01
CA GLY A 25 -6.98 -0.21 28.79
C GLY A 25 -5.80 0.52 28.15
N VAL A 26 -4.93 -0.20 27.42
CA VAL A 26 -3.76 0.37 26.75
C VAL A 26 -4.18 1.18 25.52
N ILE A 27 -3.60 2.38 25.37
CA ILE A 27 -3.77 3.22 24.18
C ILE A 27 -2.57 3.03 23.27
N ILE A 28 -2.80 2.54 22.06
CA ILE A 28 -1.77 2.40 21.03
C ILE A 28 -1.90 3.57 20.06
N ALA A 29 -0.95 4.50 20.09
CA ALA A 29 -0.90 5.63 19.18
C ALA A 29 -0.16 5.24 17.89
N LEU A 30 -0.88 5.17 16.77
CA LEU A 30 -0.33 4.88 15.45
C LEU A 30 -0.16 6.19 14.66
N ASP A 31 1.06 6.74 14.64
CA ASP A 31 1.38 8.02 14.00
C ASP A 31 1.55 7.95 12.47
N ASN A 32 1.15 6.85 11.82
CA ASN A 32 1.42 6.70 10.40
C ASN A 32 0.30 6.00 9.62
N ALA A 33 -0.73 6.78 9.28
CA ALA A 33 -1.86 6.34 8.48
C ALA A 33 -1.49 5.96 7.03
N SER A 34 -0.31 6.33 6.55
CA SER A 34 0.11 6.08 5.16
C SER A 34 0.27 4.58 4.84
N TYR A 35 0.71 3.76 5.80
CA TYR A 35 0.84 2.30 5.62
C TYR A 35 -0.49 1.55 5.65
N HIS A 36 -1.55 2.17 6.16
CA HIS A 36 -2.91 1.59 6.15
C HIS A 36 -3.66 1.85 4.84
N LYS A 37 -3.12 2.70 3.96
CA LYS A 37 -3.63 2.85 2.59
C LYS A 37 -3.06 1.71 1.74
N GLY A 38 -3.49 0.49 2.03
CA GLY A 38 -3.24 -0.66 1.17
C GLY A 38 -3.89 -0.41 -0.18
N LEU A 39 -3.08 -0.09 -1.17
CA LEU A 39 -3.53 -0.07 -2.56
C LEU A 39 -3.47 -1.53 -3.07
N PRO A 40 -4.49 -1.99 -3.80
CA PRO A 40 -4.42 -3.26 -4.52
C PRO A 40 -3.12 -3.41 -5.32
N ASP A 41 -2.58 -4.63 -5.46
CA ASP A 41 -1.28 -4.86 -6.11
C ASP A 41 -1.22 -4.41 -7.57
N ASP A 42 -2.39 -4.39 -8.23
CA ASP A 42 -2.63 -3.90 -9.58
C ASP A 42 -2.78 -2.38 -9.66
N THR A 43 -2.74 -1.66 -8.55
CA THR A 43 -2.75 -0.20 -8.55
C THR A 43 -1.49 0.33 -9.25
N PHE A 44 -1.70 1.26 -10.16
CA PHE A 44 -0.63 1.85 -10.96
C PHE A 44 0.43 2.50 -10.10
N LYS A 45 1.68 2.14 -10.36
CA LYS A 45 2.85 2.71 -9.70
C LYS A 45 3.63 3.50 -10.74
N GLY A 46 4.04 4.72 -10.43
CA GLY A 46 4.90 5.52 -11.32
C GLY A 46 6.24 4.85 -11.67
N THR A 47 6.62 3.79 -10.95
CA THR A 47 7.76 2.93 -11.24
C THR A 47 7.53 1.94 -12.39
N TRP A 48 6.29 1.66 -12.80
CA TRP A 48 5.98 0.74 -13.90
C TRP A 48 6.55 1.21 -15.24
N SER A 49 6.75 0.28 -16.18
CA SER A 49 7.19 0.64 -17.52
C SER A 49 6.11 1.45 -18.25
N LYS A 50 6.52 2.28 -19.20
CA LYS A 50 5.59 3.10 -19.98
C LYS A 50 4.55 2.25 -20.73
N ALA A 51 4.98 1.13 -21.32
CA ALA A 51 4.08 0.19 -21.98
C ALA A 51 3.00 -0.33 -21.02
N ARG A 52 3.40 -0.72 -19.81
CA ARG A 52 2.46 -1.21 -18.78
C ARG A 52 1.50 -0.12 -18.28
N LEU A 53 1.93 1.14 -18.27
CA LEU A 53 1.04 2.28 -17.96
C LEU A 53 0.04 2.56 -19.08
N VAL A 54 0.42 2.38 -20.36
CA VAL A 54 -0.50 2.52 -21.49
C VAL A 54 -1.53 1.38 -21.52
N GLU A 55 -1.11 0.13 -21.35
CA GLU A 55 -2.02 -1.04 -21.24
C GLU A 55 -3.03 -0.86 -20.09
N ALA A 56 -2.54 -0.32 -18.98
CA ALA A 56 -3.35 0.10 -17.85
C ALA A 56 -4.39 1.16 -18.23
N CYS A 57 -3.98 2.25 -18.89
CA CYS A 57 -4.91 3.27 -19.36
C CYS A 57 -5.98 2.70 -20.31
N GLU A 58 -5.59 1.80 -21.23
CA GLU A 58 -6.53 1.11 -22.13
C GLU A 58 -7.57 0.29 -21.36
N LEU A 59 -7.15 -0.47 -20.33
CA LEU A 59 -8.06 -1.26 -19.50
C LEU A 59 -9.14 -0.41 -18.83
N PHE A 60 -8.80 0.83 -18.44
CA PHE A 60 -9.72 1.76 -17.78
C PHE A 60 -10.37 2.78 -18.73
N GLY A 61 -10.15 2.66 -20.05
CA GLY A 61 -10.71 3.57 -21.05
C GLY A 61 -10.14 5.00 -21.00
N ILE A 62 -8.93 5.16 -20.45
CA ILE A 62 -8.21 6.43 -20.38
C ILE A 62 -7.40 6.58 -21.66
N ALA A 63 -7.56 7.72 -22.35
CA ALA A 63 -6.78 8.01 -23.55
C ALA A 63 -5.31 8.27 -23.17
N ALA A 64 -4.43 7.34 -23.57
CA ALA A 64 -2.98 7.47 -23.44
C ALA A 64 -2.31 6.84 -24.66
N SER A 65 -1.18 7.41 -25.06
CA SER A 65 -0.37 6.93 -26.17
C SER A 65 1.04 6.59 -25.72
N ILE A 66 1.66 5.61 -26.38
CA ILE A 66 3.09 5.31 -26.20
C ILE A 66 3.99 6.49 -26.61
N SER A 67 3.47 7.51 -27.29
CA SER A 67 4.18 8.76 -27.58
C SER A 67 4.20 9.73 -26.39
N ASP A 68 3.23 9.67 -25.48
CA ASP A 68 3.04 10.67 -24.41
C ASP A 68 4.17 10.60 -23.39
N TYR A 69 4.55 11.69 -22.71
CA TYR A 69 5.57 11.57 -21.68
C TYR A 69 5.07 10.69 -20.53
N LYS A 70 5.95 9.91 -19.90
CA LYS A 70 5.57 9.04 -18.76
C LYS A 70 5.00 9.84 -17.58
N THR A 71 5.28 11.14 -17.48
CA THR A 71 4.69 12.03 -16.48
C THR A 71 3.28 12.50 -16.83
N GLN A 72 2.82 12.24 -18.05
CA GLN A 72 1.49 12.59 -18.57
C GLN A 72 0.56 11.36 -18.64
N ILE A 73 1.12 10.15 -18.44
CA ILE A 73 0.41 8.87 -18.34
C ILE A 73 0.39 8.50 -16.85
#